data_AF-A0A9W9ZX51-F1
#
_entry.id   AF-A0A9W9ZX51-F1
#
_cell.length_a   1.000
_cell.length_b   1.000
_cell.length_c   1.000
_cell.angle_alpha   90.00
_cell.angle_beta   90.00
_cell.angle_gamma   90.00
#
_symmetry.space_group_name_H-M   'P 1'
#
loop_
_entity.id
_entity.type
_entity.pdbx_description
1 polymer ?
#
loop_
_entity_poly.entity_id
_entity_poly.type
_entity_poly.pdbx_seq_one_letter_code
_entity_poly.pdbx_strand_id
1 'polypeptide(L)'
;MYEDAFETKFLKATEALYHEEGNRYMQETDVPKYLAHVDRRLKEENDRLLHYLDQSTRKPLIPCVEKQLLGQHLGSILQKGFDSLMVSYRLGDLALLYQLFSRVKKGQDELCSAFNEYIKKQGTSIVLDPEKDKSMVQDLLDFKEQLDSVIEDAFMRSEKFVNSMK
;
A
#
# COMPACT_ATOMS: atom_id res chain seq x y z
N MET A 1 11.12 34.47 -8.61
CA MET A 1 10.81 35.11 -7.31
C MET A 1 10.06 34.16 -6.38
N TYR A 2 8.89 33.61 -6.75
CA TYR A 2 8.17 32.63 -5.90
C TYR A 2 8.97 31.33 -5.64
N GLU A 3 9.58 30.76 -6.68
CA GLU A 3 10.35 29.51 -6.58
C GLU A 3 11.55 29.60 -5.61
N ASP A 4 12.38 30.64 -5.77
CA ASP A 4 13.58 30.85 -4.94
C ASP A 4 13.29 31.39 -3.54
N ALA A 5 12.26 32.24 -3.38
CA ALA A 5 11.95 32.88 -2.11
C ALA A 5 11.16 31.97 -1.16
N PHE A 6 10.29 31.11 -1.72
CA PHE A 6 9.34 30.31 -0.95
C PHE A 6 9.40 28.82 -1.29
N GLU A 7 9.16 28.44 -2.55
CA GLU A 7 8.89 27.04 -2.93
C GLU A 7 10.01 26.08 -2.52
N THR A 8 11.27 26.46 -2.76
CA THR A 8 12.42 25.63 -2.39
C THR A 8 12.51 25.38 -0.88
N LYS A 9 12.24 26.40 -0.06
CA LYS A 9 12.26 26.28 1.41
C LYS A 9 11.06 25.49 1.91
N PHE A 10 9.89 25.74 1.32
CA PHE A 10 8.65 25.03 1.61
C PHE A 10 8.78 23.53 1.33
N LEU A 11 9.30 23.14 0.17
CA LEU A 11 9.50 21.73 -0.19
C LEU A 11 10.51 21.03 0.73
N LYS A 12 11.62 21.70 1.08
CA LYS A 12 12.60 21.16 2.04
C LYS A 12 12.00 20.91 3.43
N ALA A 13 11.22 21.87 3.93
CA ALA A 13 10.53 21.73 5.20
C ALA A 13 9.48 20.60 5.14
N THR A 14 8.76 20.50 4.03
CA THR A 14 7.76 19.46 3.79
C THR A 14 8.38 18.06 3.73
N GLU A 15 9.53 17.94 3.05
CA GLU A 15 10.27 16.67 2.99
C GLU A 15 10.70 16.21 4.39
N ALA A 16 11.28 17.10 5.19
CA ALA A 16 11.69 16.80 6.57
C ALA A 16 10.49 16.42 7.44
N LEU A 17 9.40 17.18 7.36
CA LEU A 17 8.18 16.91 8.12
C LEU A 17 7.60 15.54 7.80
N TYR A 18 7.41 15.20 6.51
CA TYR A 18 6.81 13.92 6.15
C TYR A 18 7.75 12.74 6.34
N HIS A 19 9.07 12.95 6.29
CA HIS A 19 10.04 11.94 6.67
C HIS A 19 9.92 11.57 8.16
N GLU A 20 9.87 12.57 9.06
CA GLU A 20 9.69 12.33 10.49
C GLU A 20 8.30 11.74 10.79
N GLU A 21 7.26 12.25 10.13
CA GLU A 21 5.89 11.77 10.31
C GLU A 21 5.72 10.32 9.86
N GLY A 22 6.24 9.95 8.69
CA GLY A 22 6.19 8.58 8.16
C GLY A 22 6.86 7.59 9.10
N ASN A 23 8.08 7.91 9.55
CA ASN A 23 8.81 7.08 10.52
C ASN A 23 8.04 6.90 11.83
N ARG A 24 7.50 7.99 12.40
CA ARG A 24 6.76 7.95 13.66
C ARG A 24 5.48 7.15 13.54
N TYR A 25 4.63 7.44 12.56
CA TYR A 25 3.36 6.73 12.40
C TYR A 25 3.56 5.25 12.05
N MET A 26 4.57 4.92 11.24
CA MET A 26 4.88 3.51 10.92
C MET A 26 5.22 2.71 12.19
N GLN A 27 5.84 3.33 13.19
CA GLN A 27 6.13 2.70 14.48
C GLN A 27 4.88 2.65 15.37
N GLU A 28 4.16 3.76 15.48
CA GLU A 28 3.09 3.96 16.47
C GLU A 28 1.73 3.34 16.06
N THR A 29 1.48 3.08 14.77
CA THR A 29 0.17 2.62 14.29
C THR A 29 0.23 1.28 13.58
N ASP A 30 -0.91 0.59 13.53
CA ASP A 30 -1.11 -0.54 12.61
C ASP A 30 -1.16 -0.06 11.14
N VAL A 31 -1.05 -1.01 10.21
CA VAL A 31 -1.01 -0.72 8.77
C VAL A 31 -2.32 -0.10 8.25
N PRO A 32 -3.53 -0.59 8.60
CA PRO A 32 -4.78 0.09 8.22
C PRO A 32 -4.80 1.58 8.59
N LYS A 33 -4.46 1.92 9.85
CA LYS A 33 -4.41 3.32 10.30
C LYS A 33 -3.33 4.11 9.60
N TYR A 34 -2.18 3.51 9.34
CA TYR A 34 -1.11 4.15 8.59
C TYR A 34 -1.58 4.51 7.17
N LEU A 35 -2.18 3.57 6.44
CA LEU A 35 -2.68 3.81 5.07
C LEU A 35 -3.76 4.88 5.03
N ALA A 36 -4.71 4.85 5.97
CA ALA A 36 -5.74 5.88 6.10
C ALA A 36 -5.13 7.27 6.40
N HIS A 37 -4.09 7.31 7.22
CA HIS A 37 -3.35 8.55 7.50
C HIS A 37 -2.64 9.08 6.24
N VAL A 38 -1.97 8.23 5.48
CA VAL A 38 -1.33 8.64 4.21
C VAL A 38 -2.35 9.19 3.21
N ASP A 39 -3.48 8.50 3.03
CA ASP A 39 -4.54 8.95 2.13
C ASP A 39 -5.10 10.32 2.55
N ARG A 40 -5.33 10.53 3.85
CA ARG A 40 -5.73 11.82 4.39
C ARG A 40 -4.70 12.91 4.10
N ARG A 41 -3.40 12.66 4.31
CA ARG A 41 -2.35 13.64 4.02
C ARG A 41 -2.27 14.01 2.55
N LEU A 42 -2.40 13.03 1.65
CA LEU A 42 -2.44 13.30 0.22
C LEU A 42 -3.65 14.17 -0.16
N LYS A 43 -4.82 13.94 0.43
CA LYS A 43 -6.01 14.79 0.23
C LYS A 43 -5.76 16.22 0.74
N GLU A 44 -5.25 16.36 1.96
CA GLU A 44 -4.93 17.66 2.56
C GLU A 44 -3.95 18.48 1.72
N GLU A 45 -2.91 17.85 1.15
CA GLU A 45 -1.95 18.56 0.29
C GLU A 45 -2.53 18.89 -1.09
N ASN A 46 -3.42 18.04 -1.64
CA ASN A 46 -4.16 18.39 -2.85
C ASN A 46 -5.09 19.60 -2.61
N ASP A 47 -5.77 19.65 -1.47
CA ASP A 47 -6.62 20.78 -1.10
C ASP A 47 -5.77 22.03 -0.86
N ARG A 48 -4.60 21.90 -0.23
CA ARG A 48 -3.68 23.02 -0.04
C ARG A 48 -3.21 23.60 -1.38
N LEU A 49 -2.88 22.73 -2.33
CA LEU A 49 -2.49 23.14 -3.69
C LEU A 49 -3.61 23.90 -4.40
N LEU A 50 -4.87 23.49 -4.22
CA LEU A 50 -6.00 24.13 -4.88
C LEU A 50 -6.26 25.56 -4.36
N HIS A 51 -6.02 25.81 -3.08
CA HIS A 51 -6.44 27.05 -2.43
C HIS A 51 -5.31 28.05 -2.15
N TYR A 52 -4.07 27.59 -1.98
CA TYR A 52 -3.02 28.42 -1.37
C TYR A 52 -1.67 28.44 -2.08
N LEU A 53 -1.43 27.56 -3.07
CA LEU A 53 -0.13 27.42 -3.73
C LEU A 53 -0.25 27.64 -5.23
N ASP A 54 0.85 28.02 -5.86
CA ASP A 54 0.94 28.04 -7.32
C ASP A 54 0.80 26.62 -7.88
N GLN A 55 0.16 26.49 -9.05
CA GLN A 55 -0.02 25.20 -9.72
C GLN A 55 1.32 24.54 -10.06
N SER A 56 2.40 25.32 -10.26
CA SER A 56 3.75 24.80 -10.47
C SER A 56 4.21 23.91 -9.32
N THR A 57 3.82 24.22 -8.07
CA THR A 57 4.20 23.51 -6.84
C THR A 57 3.59 22.11 -6.74
N ARG A 58 2.54 21.81 -7.52
CA ARG A 58 1.91 20.47 -7.51
C ARG A 58 2.88 19.36 -7.88
N LYS A 59 3.65 19.57 -8.96
CA LYS A 59 4.57 18.57 -9.51
C LYS A 59 5.69 18.18 -8.54
N PRO A 60 6.30 19.08 -7.78
CA PRO A 60 7.28 18.71 -6.76
C PRO A 60 6.66 18.27 -5.42
N LEU A 61 5.51 18.83 -5.02
CA LEU A 61 4.94 18.56 -3.69
C LEU A 61 4.38 17.14 -3.55
N ILE A 62 3.44 16.73 -4.42
CA ILE A 62 2.76 15.43 -4.25
C ILE A 62 3.75 14.26 -4.30
N PRO A 63 4.70 14.19 -5.26
CA PRO A 63 5.70 13.13 -5.26
C PRO A 63 6.64 13.17 -4.06
N CYS A 64 6.89 14.35 -3.47
CA CYS A 64 7.65 14.44 -2.22
C CYS A 64 6.91 13.73 -1.08
N VAL A 65 5.61 13.99 -0.92
CA VAL A 65 4.78 13.35 0.10
C VAL A 65 4.65 11.84 -0.15
N GLU A 66 4.37 11.42 -1.39
CA GLU A 66 4.29 10.02 -1.78
C GLU A 66 5.63 9.29 -1.53
N LYS A 67 6.77 9.91 -1.86
CA LYS A 67 8.10 9.36 -1.58
C LYS A 67 8.30 9.15 -0.08
N GLN A 68 8.01 10.16 0.74
CA GLN A 68 8.31 10.12 2.17
C GLN A 68 7.35 9.20 2.94
N LEU A 69 6.05 9.22 2.63
CA LEU A 69 5.05 8.42 3.35
C LEU A 69 4.84 7.01 2.78
N LEU A 70 5.11 6.77 1.50
CA LEU A 70 4.95 5.44 0.89
C LEU A 70 6.28 4.87 0.44
N GLY A 71 7.01 5.61 -0.40
CA GLY A 71 8.22 5.11 -1.05
C GLY A 71 9.31 4.62 -0.07
N GLN A 72 9.54 5.32 1.03
CA GLN A 72 10.50 4.90 2.07
C GLN A 72 10.03 3.71 2.91
N HIS A 73 8.74 3.35 2.85
CA HIS A 73 8.11 2.45 3.80
C HIS A 73 7.41 1.26 3.15
N LEU A 74 7.52 1.06 1.83
CA LEU A 74 6.86 -0.04 1.11
C LEU A 74 7.10 -1.40 1.76
N GLY A 75 8.38 -1.76 1.97
CA GLY A 75 8.75 -3.01 2.62
C GLY A 75 8.21 -3.13 4.05
N SER A 76 8.28 -2.07 4.85
CA SER A 76 7.75 -2.07 6.23
C SER A 76 6.25 -2.23 6.29
N ILE A 77 5.50 -1.59 5.39
CA ILE A 77 4.05 -1.73 5.27
C ILE A 77 3.68 -3.18 4.97
N LEU A 78 4.33 -3.78 3.97
CA LEU A 78 4.05 -5.15 3.56
C LEU A 78 4.42 -6.15 4.66
N GLN A 79 5.65 -6.04 5.20
CA GLN A 79 6.15 -6.94 6.24
C GLN A 79 5.30 -6.87 7.52
N LYS A 80 4.82 -5.68 7.91
CA LYS A 80 4.06 -5.48 9.15
C LYS A 80 2.59 -5.87 9.01
N GLY A 81 1.99 -5.69 7.83
CA GLY A 81 0.53 -5.70 7.71
C GLY A 81 -0.07 -6.61 6.65
N PHE A 82 0.65 -6.96 5.58
CA PHE A 82 0.02 -7.57 4.41
C PHE A 82 -0.67 -8.90 4.72
N ASP A 83 0.05 -9.84 5.36
CA ASP A 83 -0.51 -11.13 5.79
C ASP A 83 -1.74 -10.94 6.68
N SER A 84 -1.70 -9.99 7.62
CA SER A 84 -2.82 -9.74 8.53
C SER A 84 -4.07 -9.22 7.82
N LEU A 85 -3.90 -8.40 6.78
CA LEU A 85 -4.98 -7.88 5.95
C LEU A 85 -5.63 -9.00 5.13
N MET A 86 -4.81 -9.89 4.56
CA MET A 86 -5.27 -11.05 3.79
C MET A 86 -6.02 -12.04 4.67
N VAL A 87 -5.45 -12.44 5.81
CA VAL A 87 -6.08 -13.38 6.76
C VAL A 87 -7.38 -12.82 7.32
N SER A 88 -7.41 -11.54 7.66
CA SER A 88 -8.61 -10.88 8.20
C SER A 88 -9.61 -10.45 7.11
N TYR A 89 -9.31 -10.74 5.84
CA TYR A 89 -10.12 -10.40 4.67
C TYR A 89 -10.59 -8.94 4.65
N ARG A 90 -9.67 -8.03 4.95
CA ARG A 90 -9.91 -6.57 5.05
C ARG A 90 -9.91 -5.94 3.66
N LEU A 91 -10.92 -6.23 2.84
CA LEU A 91 -10.98 -5.80 1.43
C LEU A 91 -10.82 -4.29 1.22
N GLY A 92 -11.46 -3.47 2.06
CA GLY A 92 -11.34 -2.00 1.96
C GLY A 92 -9.91 -1.50 2.20
N ASP A 93 -9.21 -2.07 3.18
CA ASP A 93 -7.82 -1.72 3.49
C ASP A 93 -6.87 -2.24 2.40
N LEU A 94 -7.14 -3.42 1.83
CA LEU A 94 -6.40 -3.97 0.68
C LEU A 94 -6.58 -3.11 -0.58
N ALA A 95 -7.79 -2.61 -0.82
CA ALA A 95 -8.07 -1.70 -1.94
C ALA A 95 -7.30 -0.39 -1.78
N LEU A 96 -7.30 0.17 -0.56
CA LEU A 96 -6.55 1.38 -0.24
C LEU A 96 -5.03 1.15 -0.39
N LEU A 97 -4.53 0.02 0.10
CA LEU A 97 -3.14 -0.39 -0.06
C LEU A 97 -2.75 -0.42 -1.55
N TYR A 98 -3.54 -1.09 -2.38
CA TYR A 98 -3.31 -1.19 -3.83
C TYR A 98 -3.31 0.19 -4.50
N GLN A 99 -4.30 1.02 -4.20
CA GLN A 99 -4.41 2.38 -4.73
C GLN A 99 -3.19 3.23 -4.34
N LEU A 100 -2.76 3.19 -3.09
CA LEU A 100 -1.60 3.96 -2.62
C LEU A 100 -0.29 3.42 -3.25
N PHE A 101 -0.11 2.10 -3.33
CA PHE A 101 1.08 1.50 -3.93
C PHE A 101 1.18 1.73 -5.44
N SER A 102 0.06 2.01 -6.12
CA SER A 102 0.07 2.43 -7.54
C SER A 102 0.71 3.79 -7.78
N ARG A 103 0.84 4.63 -6.74
CA ARG A 103 1.35 6.00 -6.83
C ARG A 103 2.87 6.07 -6.85
N VAL A 104 3.56 5.06 -6.35
CA VAL A 104 5.02 5.06 -6.21
C VAL A 104 5.67 4.02 -7.09
N LYS A 105 6.86 4.37 -7.62
CA LYS A 105 7.67 3.46 -8.43
C LYS A 105 7.96 2.19 -7.63
N LYS A 106 7.85 1.03 -8.28
CA LYS A 106 7.99 -0.32 -7.68
C LYS A 106 6.91 -0.72 -6.67
N GLY A 107 6.00 0.15 -6.25
CA GLY A 107 4.97 -0.22 -5.25
C GLY A 107 4.15 -1.43 -5.70
N GLN A 108 3.63 -1.40 -6.93
CA GLN A 108 2.91 -2.53 -7.52
C GLN A 108 3.77 -3.78 -7.74
N ASP A 109 5.09 -3.64 -7.89
CA ASP A 109 6.01 -4.80 -7.99
C ASP A 109 6.19 -5.46 -6.62
N GLU A 110 6.46 -4.67 -5.59
CA GLU A 110 6.63 -5.16 -4.22
C GLU A 110 5.34 -5.77 -3.66
N LEU A 111 4.19 -5.15 -3.91
CA LEU A 111 2.89 -5.70 -3.52
C LEU A 111 2.61 -7.05 -4.20
N CYS A 112 2.94 -7.18 -5.49
CA CYS A 112 2.77 -8.45 -6.22
C CYS A 112 3.71 -9.53 -5.67
N SER A 113 4.97 -9.19 -5.34
CA SER A 113 5.88 -10.12 -4.68
C SER A 113 5.35 -10.59 -3.33
N ALA A 114 4.89 -9.69 -2.47
CA ALA A 114 4.32 -10.03 -1.17
C ALA A 114 3.04 -10.89 -1.31
N PHE A 115 2.20 -10.60 -2.31
CA PHE A 115 1.03 -11.41 -2.63
C PHE A 115 1.41 -12.85 -3.01
N ASN A 116 2.41 -13.02 -3.89
CA ASN A 116 2.88 -14.34 -4.29
C ASN A 116 3.54 -15.11 -3.13
N GLU A 117 4.27 -14.42 -2.26
CA GLU A 117 4.85 -15.00 -1.04
C GLU A 117 3.76 -15.48 -0.08
N TYR A 118 2.73 -14.67 0.14
CA TYR A 118 1.56 -15.04 0.93
C TYR A 118 0.86 -16.28 0.36
N ILE A 119 0.62 -16.32 -0.96
CA ILE A 119 -0.01 -17.46 -1.63
C ILE A 119 0.79 -18.75 -1.40
N LYS A 120 2.11 -18.69 -1.61
CA LYS A 120 2.99 -19.85 -1.40
C LYS A 120 2.98 -20.31 0.05
N LYS A 121 3.09 -19.38 0.99
CA LYS A 121 3.09 -19.66 2.43
C LYS A 121 1.78 -20.30 2.87
N GLN A 122 0.65 -19.69 2.53
CA GLN A 122 -0.67 -20.18 2.94
C GLN A 122 -1.05 -21.48 2.23
N GLY A 123 -0.81 -21.58 0.92
CA GLY A 123 -1.04 -22.80 0.16
C GLY A 123 -0.21 -23.98 0.67
N THR A 124 1.06 -23.75 1.01
CA THR A 124 1.92 -24.78 1.61
C THR A 124 1.41 -25.20 2.98
N SER A 125 0.93 -24.27 3.80
CA SER A 125 0.33 -24.59 5.10
C SER A 125 -0.94 -25.43 4.98
N ILE A 126 -1.71 -25.30 3.90
CA ILE A 126 -2.92 -26.12 3.66
C ILE A 126 -2.54 -27.55 3.27
N VAL A 127 -1.53 -27.72 2.42
CA VAL A 127 -1.13 -29.03 1.87
C VAL A 127 -0.29 -29.86 2.84
N LEU A 128 0.47 -29.21 3.74
CA LEU A 128 1.36 -29.90 4.68
C LEU A 128 0.72 -30.22 6.03
N ASP A 129 -0.55 -29.89 6.24
CA ASP A 129 -1.28 -30.16 7.49
C ASP A 129 -1.99 -31.53 7.43
N PRO A 130 -1.41 -32.59 8.04
CA PRO A 130 -1.97 -33.95 7.91
C PRO A 130 -3.33 -34.10 8.59
N GLU A 131 -3.68 -33.20 9.51
CA GLU A 131 -5.01 -33.21 10.14
C GLU A 131 -6.09 -32.72 9.18
N LYS A 132 -5.71 -31.97 8.13
CA LYS A 132 -6.60 -31.40 7.12
C LYS A 132 -6.61 -32.15 5.79
N ASP A 133 -5.93 -33.29 5.66
CA ASP A 133 -5.89 -34.08 4.42
C ASP A 133 -7.29 -34.35 3.81
N LYS A 134 -8.31 -34.53 4.66
CA LYS A 134 -9.70 -34.75 4.23
C LYS A 134 -10.38 -33.50 3.68
N SER A 135 -10.03 -32.31 4.19
CA SER A 135 -10.59 -31.02 3.75
C SER A 135 -9.69 -30.28 2.77
N MET A 136 -8.46 -30.74 2.56
CA MET A 136 -7.41 -30.06 1.79
C MET A 136 -7.91 -29.52 0.44
N VAL A 137 -8.65 -30.33 -0.34
CA VAL A 137 -9.17 -29.89 -1.64
C VAL A 137 -10.18 -28.74 -1.48
N GLN A 138 -11.07 -28.83 -0.50
CA GLN A 138 -12.04 -27.77 -0.22
C GLN A 138 -11.33 -26.50 0.29
N ASP A 139 -10.37 -26.65 1.21
CA ASP A 139 -9.59 -25.54 1.74
C ASP A 139 -8.81 -24.80 0.64
N LEU A 140 -8.30 -25.53 -0.36
CA LEU A 140 -7.65 -24.94 -1.54
C LEU A 140 -8.63 -24.22 -2.48
N LEU A 141 -9.84 -24.74 -2.65
CA LEU A 141 -10.88 -24.08 -3.45
C LEU A 141 -11.33 -22.78 -2.77
N ASP A 142 -11.62 -22.83 -1.47
CA ASP A 142 -12.02 -21.66 -0.68
C ASP A 142 -10.90 -20.61 -0.68
N PHE A 143 -9.64 -21.04 -0.55
CA PHE A 143 -8.50 -20.15 -0.64
C PHE A 143 -8.39 -19.50 -2.02
N LYS A 144 -8.59 -20.25 -3.10
CA LYS A 144 -8.58 -19.73 -4.47
C LYS A 144 -9.68 -18.70 -4.69
N GLU A 145 -10.90 -18.98 -4.24
CA GLU A 145 -12.04 -18.06 -4.31
C GLU A 145 -11.74 -16.76 -3.54
N GLN A 146 -11.13 -16.86 -2.36
CA GLN A 146 -10.72 -15.70 -1.57
C GLN A 146 -9.72 -14.83 -2.34
N LEU A 147 -8.70 -15.43 -2.96
CA LEU A 147 -7.69 -14.72 -3.75
C LEU A 147 -8.31 -14.04 -4.98
N ASP A 148 -9.24 -14.72 -5.66
CA ASP A 148 -9.94 -14.17 -6.83
C ASP A 148 -10.75 -12.94 -6.46
N SER A 149 -11.51 -12.99 -5.36
CA SER A 149 -12.26 -11.82 -4.87
C SER A 149 -11.35 -10.68 -4.46
N VAL A 150 -10.20 -10.93 -3.81
CA VAL A 150 -9.23 -9.86 -3.51
C VAL A 150 -8.75 -9.19 -4.80
N ILE A 151 -8.45 -9.97 -5.84
CA ILE A 151 -8.01 -9.41 -7.12
C ILE A 151 -9.12 -8.58 -7.77
N GLU A 152 -10.35 -9.09 -7.74
CA GLU A 152 -11.51 -8.45 -8.36
C GLU A 152 -11.89 -7.14 -7.64
N ASP A 153 -12.06 -7.22 -6.32
CA ASP A 153 -12.66 -6.16 -5.51
C ASP A 153 -11.63 -5.15 -5.01
N ALA A 154 -10.42 -5.59 -4.65
CA ALA A 154 -9.38 -4.73 -4.09
C ALA A 154 -8.32 -4.32 -5.12
N PHE A 155 -7.89 -5.24 -6.00
CA PHE A 155 -6.80 -4.98 -6.95
C PHE A 155 -7.30 -4.61 -8.36
N MET A 156 -8.56 -4.21 -8.48
CA MET A 156 -9.16 -3.67 -9.70
C MET A 156 -8.98 -4.58 -10.93
N ARG A 157 -9.07 -5.91 -10.73
CA ARG A 157 -8.87 -6.92 -11.78
C ARG A 157 -7.52 -6.79 -12.52
N SER A 158 -6.47 -6.40 -11.80
CA SER A 158 -5.14 -6.21 -12.38
C SER A 158 -4.62 -7.49 -13.02
N GLU A 159 -4.38 -7.46 -14.33
CA GLU A 159 -3.84 -8.60 -15.09
C GLU A 159 -2.51 -9.10 -14.52
N LYS A 160 -1.71 -8.20 -13.94
CA LYS A 160 -0.44 -8.57 -13.30
C LYS A 160 -0.64 -9.57 -12.16
N PHE A 161 -1.62 -9.32 -11.29
CA PHE A 161 -1.92 -10.18 -10.14
C PHE A 161 -2.64 -11.46 -10.59
N VAL A 162 -3.51 -11.36 -11.61
CA VAL A 162 -4.12 -12.54 -12.24
C VAL A 162 -3.05 -13.47 -12.82
N ASN A 163 -2.05 -12.91 -13.52
CA ASN A 163 -0.99 -13.69 -14.14
C ASN A 163 0.03 -14.21 -13.13
N SER A 164 0.23 -13.54 -11.99
CA SER A 164 1.16 -14.01 -10.96
C SER A 164 0.63 -15.20 -10.15
N MET A 165 -0.68 -15.40 -10.15
CA MET A 165 -1.34 -16.57 -9.54
C MET A 165 -1.34 -17.84 -10.40
N LYS A 166 -1.15 -17.71 -11.72
CA LYS A 166 -1.12 -18.85 -12.65
C LYS A 166 0.21 -19.58 -12.58
#